data_AF-A0A382E263-F1
#
_entry.id   AF-A0A382E263-F1
#
_cell.length_a   1.000
_cell.length_b   1.000
_cell.length_c   1.000
_cell.angle_alpha   90.00
_cell.angle_beta   90.00
_cell.angle_gamma   90.00
#
_symmetry.space_group_name_H-M   'P 1'
#
loop_
_entity.id
_entity.type
_entity.pdbx_description
1 polymer ?
#
loop_
_entity_poly.entity_id
_entity_poly.type
_entity_poly.pdbx_seq_one_letter_code
_entity_poly.pdbx_strand_id
1 'polypeptide(L)' 'MGHNIKRKEDARFIRGQGKYTDDVVLPGMLHMDIVRSPYAYAKIKSINTDKAMAIPGVHAVITGEVLKGYNLHWMPTLMS' A
#
# COMPACT_ATOMS: atom_id res chain seq x y z
N MET A 1 -10.11 38.09 17.70
CA MET A 1 -10.96 37.68 16.55
C MET A 1 -10.81 38.73 15.47
N GLY A 2 -10.62 38.32 14.21
CA GLY A 2 -10.62 39.25 13.06
C GLY A 2 -9.24 39.62 12.46
N HIS A 3 -8.16 38.91 12.79
CA HIS A 3 -6.84 39.14 12.18
C HIS A 3 -6.23 37.85 11.63
N ASN A 4 -5.39 37.96 10.59
CA ASN A 4 -4.66 36.84 10.01
C ASN A 4 -3.73 36.22 11.07
N ILE A 5 -3.80 34.90 11.24
CA ILE A 5 -2.93 34.13 12.13
C ILE A 5 -2.06 33.23 11.25
N LYS A 6 -0.75 33.26 11.49
CA LYS A 6 0.18 32.34 10.83
C LYS A 6 -0.15 30.90 11.21
N ARG A 7 -0.15 30.01 10.22
CA ARG A 7 -0.33 28.58 10.44
C ARG A 7 0.77 28.03 11.35
N LYS A 8 0.38 27.15 12.28
CA LYS A 8 1.32 26.57 13.26
C LYS A 8 2.27 25.57 12.58
N GLU A 9 1.76 24.89 11.58
CA GLU A 9 2.42 23.83 10.83
C GLU A 9 3.42 24.34 9.79
N ASP A 10 3.29 25.59 9.32
CA ASP A 10 4.15 26.14 8.25
C ASP A 10 5.63 25.99 8.59
N ALA A 11 6.04 26.36 9.82
CA ALA A 11 7.45 26.35 10.22
C ALA A 11 8.10 24.96 10.11
N ARG A 12 7.38 23.87 10.38
CA ARG A 12 7.94 22.52 10.23
C ARG A 12 7.89 22.02 8.79
N PHE A 13 6.83 22.34 8.04
CA PHE A 13 6.67 21.86 6.67
C PHE A 13 7.63 22.55 5.70
N ILE A 14 7.78 23.87 5.79
CA ILE A 14 8.67 24.64 4.88
C ILE A 14 10.16 24.41 5.15
N ARG A 15 10.50 23.76 6.26
CA ARG A 15 11.89 23.46 6.67
C ARG A 15 12.26 21.99 6.49
N GLY A 16 11.40 21.17 5.88
CA GLY A 16 11.63 19.73 5.75
C GLY A 16 11.62 18.97 7.07
N GLN A 17 11.00 19.53 8.11
CA GLN A 17 10.87 18.92 9.45
C GLN A 17 9.47 18.31 9.67
N GLY A 18 8.63 18.31 8.63
CA GLY A 18 7.42 17.50 8.62
C GLY A 18 7.79 16.02 8.62
N LYS A 19 6.99 15.21 9.32
CA LYS A 19 7.02 13.75 9.17
C LYS A 19 5.70 13.33 8.57
N TYR A 20 5.76 12.63 7.45
CA TYR A 20 4.66 11.98 6.77
C TYR A 20 4.74 10.48 6.99
N THR A 21 3.69 9.76 6.60
CA THR A 21 3.61 8.30 6.76
C THR A 21 4.78 7.59 6.06
N ASP A 22 5.24 8.11 4.92
CA ASP A 22 6.35 7.53 4.14
C ASP A 22 7.74 7.76 4.77
N ASP A 23 7.84 8.71 5.72
CA ASP A 23 9.09 8.97 6.45
C ASP A 23 9.30 7.99 7.63
N VAL A 24 8.32 7.10 7.89
CA VAL A 24 8.37 6.13 8.98
C VAL A 24 9.13 4.90 8.52
N VAL A 25 10.23 4.58 9.21
CA VAL A 25 10.99 3.34 9.00
C VAL A 25 10.97 2.52 10.27
N LEU A 26 10.50 1.26 10.17
CA LEU A 26 10.45 0.30 11.27
C LEU A 26 11.44 -0.85 11.04
N PRO A 27 12.01 -1.44 12.10
CA PRO A 27 12.82 -2.65 11.97
C PRO A 27 12.02 -3.78 11.28
N GLY A 28 12.58 -4.36 10.21
CA GLY A 28 11.93 -5.44 9.46
C GLY A 28 10.79 -5.00 8.53
N MET A 29 10.66 -3.71 8.25
CA MET A 29 9.65 -3.19 7.32
C MET A 29 9.76 -3.82 5.93
N LEU A 30 8.64 -4.35 5.44
CA LEU A 30 8.50 -4.84 4.07
C LEU A 30 7.84 -3.78 3.20
N HIS A 31 8.12 -3.84 1.90
CA HIS A 31 7.44 -3.03 0.89
C HIS A 31 6.48 -3.92 0.12
N MET A 32 5.37 -3.35 -0.35
CA MET A 32 4.42 -4.05 -1.20
C MET A 32 4.12 -3.23 -2.44
N ASP A 33 3.75 -3.93 -3.51
CA ASP A 33 3.20 -3.34 -4.72
C ASP A 33 1.91 -4.09 -5.09
N ILE A 34 1.00 -3.40 -5.76
CA ILE A 34 -0.32 -3.92 -6.10
C ILE A 34 -0.42 -4.07 -7.61
N VAL A 35 -0.44 -5.31 -8.06
CA VAL A 35 -0.69 -5.65 -9.47
C VAL A 35 -2.16 -5.36 -9.80
N ARG A 36 -2.39 -4.39 -10.68
CA ARG A 36 -3.73 -3.99 -11.14
C ARG A 36 -4.11 -4.67 -12.46
N SER A 37 -5.41 -4.79 -12.71
CA SER A 37 -5.92 -5.33 -13.96
C SER A 37 -5.49 -4.45 -15.14
N PRO A 38 -4.91 -5.01 -16.21
CA PRO A 38 -4.67 -4.29 -17.46
C PRO A 38 -5.93 -4.17 -18.33
N TYR A 39 -7.01 -4.88 -17.97
CA TYR A 39 -8.27 -4.89 -18.70
C TYR A 39 -9.34 -4.10 -17.93
N ALA A 40 -10.11 -3.28 -18.65
CA ALA A 40 -11.23 -2.53 -18.07
C ALA A 40 -12.35 -3.45 -17.54
N TYR A 41 -12.60 -4.56 -18.23
CA TYR A 41 -13.54 -5.59 -17.81
C TYR A 41 -13.09 -6.97 -18.30
N ALA A 42 -12.83 -7.88 -17.39
CA ALA A 42 -12.45 -9.25 -17.70
C ALA A 42 -12.73 -10.19 -16.53
N LYS A 43 -12.89 -11.48 -16.83
CA LYS A 43 -12.93 -12.54 -15.82
C LYS A 43 -11.52 -13.08 -15.61
N ILE A 44 -11.04 -13.09 -14.37
CA ILE A 44 -9.78 -13.73 -14.00
C ILE A 44 -9.96 -15.25 -14.13
N LYS A 45 -9.24 -15.87 -15.09
CA LYS A 45 -9.26 -17.33 -15.28
C LYS A 45 -8.27 -18.04 -14.35
N SER A 46 -7.09 -17.45 -14.18
CA SER A 46 -6.02 -17.98 -13.34
C SER A 46 -5.05 -16.86 -12.96
N ILE A 47 -4.31 -17.07 -11.87
CA ILE A 47 -3.18 -16.24 -11.43
C ILE A 47 -2.01 -17.19 -11.18
N ASN A 48 -0.88 -16.96 -11.86
CA ASN A 48 0.36 -17.70 -11.60
C ASN A 48 1.29 -16.81 -10.75
N THR A 49 1.73 -17.34 -9.61
CA THR A 49 2.58 -16.63 -8.64
C THR A 49 4.03 -17.10 -8.65
N ASP A 50 4.36 -18.16 -9.39
CA ASP A 50 5.63 -18.89 -9.31
C ASP A 50 6.82 -17.98 -9.62
N LYS A 51 6.69 -17.19 -10.68
CA LYS A 51 7.76 -16.26 -11.09
C LYS A 51 8.01 -15.17 -10.06
N ALA A 52 6.96 -14.66 -9.41
CA ALA A 52 7.10 -13.63 -8.40
C ALA A 52 7.71 -14.20 -7.11
N MET A 53 7.26 -15.39 -6.68
CA MET A 53 7.82 -16.09 -5.52
C MET A 53 9.28 -16.52 -5.70
N ALA A 54 9.73 -16.75 -6.94
CA ALA A 54 11.11 -17.10 -7.25
C ALA A 54 12.10 -15.91 -7.15
N ILE A 55 11.61 -14.67 -7.05
CA ILE A 55 12.47 -13.49 -6.96
C ILE A 55 13.05 -13.40 -5.53
N PRO A 56 14.39 -13.31 -5.38
CA PRO A 56 15.01 -13.13 -4.07
C PRO A 56 14.48 -11.88 -3.35
N GLY A 57 14.07 -12.06 -2.10
CA GLY A 57 13.52 -10.97 -1.27
C GLY A 57 12.00 -10.81 -1.35
N VAL A 58 11.29 -11.55 -2.22
CA VAL A 58 9.83 -11.61 -2.17
C VAL A 58 9.41 -12.49 -0.99
N HIS A 59 8.78 -11.88 0.00
CA HIS A 59 8.29 -12.59 1.19
C HIS A 59 6.93 -13.27 0.97
N ALA A 60 6.06 -12.67 0.16
CA ALA A 60 4.73 -13.19 -0.08
C ALA A 60 4.12 -12.64 -1.39
N VAL A 61 3.29 -13.46 -2.04
CA VAL A 61 2.39 -13.03 -3.11
C VAL A 61 0.96 -13.30 -2.65
N ILE A 62 0.22 -12.22 -2.36
CA ILE A 62 -1.11 -12.31 -1.77
C ILE A 62 -2.16 -12.26 -2.87
N THR A 63 -2.85 -13.38 -3.10
CA THR A 63 -3.97 -13.48 -4.04
C THR A 63 -5.30 -13.66 -3.31
N GLY A 64 -6.41 -13.55 -4.04
CA GLY A 64 -7.73 -13.85 -3.48
C GLY A 64 -7.84 -15.26 -2.91
N GLU A 65 -7.11 -16.25 -3.47
CA GLU A 65 -7.09 -17.62 -2.94
C GLU A 65 -6.38 -17.69 -1.59
N VAL A 66 -5.25 -16.99 -1.43
CA VAL A 66 -4.55 -16.88 -0.15
C VAL A 66 -5.47 -16.25 0.91
N LEU A 67 -6.20 -15.19 0.55
CA LEU A 67 -7.12 -14.51 1.46
C LEU A 67 -8.36 -15.34 1.84
N LYS A 68 -8.75 -16.34 1.04
CA LYS A 68 -9.84 -17.27 1.43
C LYS A 68 -9.46 -18.06 2.68
N GLY A 69 -8.21 -18.50 2.78
CA GLY A 69 -7.70 -19.21 3.96
C GLY A 69 -7.80 -18.40 5.26
N TYR A 70 -7.83 -17.07 5.17
CA TYR A 70 -7.97 -16.15 6.30
C TYR A 70 -9.39 -15.57 6.45
N ASN A 71 -10.34 -16.04 5.65
CA ASN A 71 -11.71 -15.51 5.61
C ASN A 71 -11.78 -13.99 5.31
N LEU A 72 -10.86 -13.47 4.49
CA LEU A 72 -10.78 -12.05 4.11
C LEU A 72 -11.10 -11.80 2.62
N HIS A 73 -11.31 -12.86 1.84
CA HIS A 73 -11.55 -12.79 0.39
C HIS A 73 -12.79 -12.00 -0.05
N TRP A 74 -13.76 -11.79 0.85
CA TRP A 74 -14.98 -11.02 0.59
C TRP A 74 -14.78 -9.51 0.83
N MET A 75 -13.69 -9.12 1.50
CA MET A 75 -13.44 -7.73 1.85
C MET A 75 -13.19 -6.92 0.56
N PRO A 76 -13.88 -5.79 0.35
CA PRO A 76 -13.53 -4.90 -0.75
C PRO A 76 -12.07 -4.46 -0.60
N THR A 77 -11.34 -4.43 -1.70
CA THR A 77 -9.91 -4.06 -1.72
C THR A 77 -9.71 -2.75 -0.96
N LEU A 78 -8.72 -2.73 -0.04
CA LEU A 78 -8.41 -1.61 0.89
C LEU A 78 -7.99 -0.28 0.21
N MET A 79 -8.16 -0.14 -1.10
CA MET A 79 -7.92 1.09 -1.84
C MET A 79 -9.24 1.85 -2.00
N SER A 80 -9.38 2.92 -1.24
CA SER A 80 -10.06 4.14 -1.69
C SER A 80 -9.02 5.21 -1.98
#